data_AF-A0A4R2I9E6-F1
#
_entry.id   AF-A0A4R2I9E6-F1
#
_cell.length_a   1.000
_cell.length_b   1.000
_cell.length_c   1.000
_cell.angle_alpha   90.00
_cell.angle_beta   90.00
_cell.angle_gamma   90.00
#
_symmetry.space_group_name_H-M   'P 1'
#
loop_
_entity.id
_entity.type
_entity.pdbx_description
1 polymer ?
#
loop_
_entity_poly.entity_id
_entity_poly.type
_entity_poly.pdbx_seq_one_letter_code
_entity_poly.pdbx_strand_id
1 'polypeptide(L)'
;MKHLGLHPEDAEAAGGDGVEARALKRLFGGLSNVLQGAGELRNRRGAGHGRSGAPLVDDALARLTAGLVMSAVVYLCEIYEDRLAASAPSADGPALPVPAMEGQFVVGSIVQHQTFGEGQLISLRATDSGPVIEVVFDHHGRKKLLLRQASLRLVRNPPGF
;
A
#
# COMPACT_ATOMS: atom_id res chain seq x y z
N MET A 1 7.11 -0.75 0.14
CA MET A 1 8.21 0.11 0.65
C MET A 1 7.84 1.59 0.58
N LYS A 2 7.63 2.21 -0.60
CA LYS A 2 7.36 3.67 -0.69
C LYS A 2 6.07 4.13 0.01
N HIS A 3 4.98 3.35 -0.09
CA HIS A 3 3.73 3.64 0.64
C HIS A 3 3.80 3.39 2.15
N LEU A 4 4.83 2.68 2.59
CA LEU A 4 5.11 2.40 3.99
C LEU A 4 6.16 3.36 4.54
N GLY A 5 6.49 4.48 3.86
CA GLY A 5 7.50 5.46 4.30
C GLY A 5 8.80 4.84 4.83
N LEU A 6 9.18 3.71 4.22
CA LEU A 6 10.45 3.01 4.41
C LEU A 6 11.24 3.15 3.10
N HIS A 7 11.11 4.31 2.44
CA HIS A 7 11.88 4.58 1.25
C HIS A 7 13.29 4.97 1.70
N PRO A 8 14.35 4.53 1.02
CA PRO A 8 15.69 4.91 1.44
C PRO A 8 15.99 6.41 1.30
N GLU A 9 15.16 7.15 0.57
CA GLU A 9 15.17 8.64 0.56
C GLU A 9 14.69 9.22 1.91
N ASP A 10 13.87 8.47 2.66
CA ASP A 10 13.43 8.85 4.01
C ASP A 10 14.58 8.70 5.03
N ALA A 11 15.55 7.81 4.78
CA ALA A 11 16.76 7.67 5.60
C ALA A 11 17.74 8.85 5.41
N GLU A 12 17.81 9.39 4.19
CA GLU A 12 18.56 10.62 3.89
C GLU A 12 17.86 11.83 4.53
N ALA A 13 16.53 11.86 4.54
CA ALA A 13 15.74 12.89 5.22
C ALA A 13 15.82 12.84 6.75
N ALA A 14 16.09 11.66 7.33
CA ALA A 14 16.26 11.46 8.77
C ALA A 14 17.66 11.85 9.30
N GLY A 15 18.54 12.41 8.44
CA GLY A 15 19.86 12.88 8.83
C GLY A 15 20.95 11.79 8.89
N GLY A 16 20.69 10.62 8.29
CA GLY A 16 21.68 9.54 8.20
C GLY A 16 22.84 9.89 7.27
N ASP A 17 24.04 9.45 7.62
CA ASP A 17 25.23 9.58 6.75
C ASP A 17 24.96 8.87 5.40
N GLY A 18 25.48 9.40 4.29
CA GLY A 18 25.27 8.84 2.94
C GLY A 18 25.74 7.39 2.79
N VAL A 19 26.60 6.92 3.69
CA VAL A 19 26.98 5.51 3.82
C VAL A 19 25.83 4.65 4.35
N GLU A 20 25.14 5.12 5.38
CA GLU A 20 24.00 4.42 6.01
C GLU A 20 22.83 4.31 5.04
N ALA A 21 22.46 5.42 4.39
CA ALA A 21 21.42 5.41 3.36
C ALA A 21 21.73 4.41 2.23
N ARG A 22 23.00 4.32 1.80
CA ARG A 22 23.44 3.36 0.78
C ARG A 22 23.38 1.92 1.29
N ALA A 23 23.76 1.67 2.54
CA ALA A 23 23.65 0.35 3.17
C ALA A 23 22.18 -0.09 3.27
N LEU A 24 21.30 0.80 3.72
CA LEU A 24 19.85 0.56 3.77
C LEU A 24 19.26 0.30 2.38
N LYS A 25 19.62 1.10 1.36
CA LYS A 25 19.24 0.85 -0.05
C LYS A 25 19.58 -0.58 -0.48
N ARG A 26 20.80 -1.04 -0.18
CA ARG A 26 21.26 -2.40 -0.50
C ARG A 26 20.49 -3.47 0.27
N LEU A 27 20.27 -3.27 1.57
CA LEU A 27 19.51 -4.20 2.41
C LEU A 27 18.08 -4.35 1.92
N PHE A 28 17.37 -3.25 1.65
CA PHE A 28 16.00 -3.28 1.12
C PHE A 28 15.92 -3.86 -0.29
N GLY A 29 16.92 -3.61 -1.14
CA GLY A 29 17.05 -4.26 -2.43
C GLY A 29 17.21 -5.78 -2.30
N GLY A 30 18.10 -6.22 -1.41
CA GLY A 30 18.29 -7.65 -1.10
C GLY A 30 17.02 -8.29 -0.55
N LEU A 31 16.33 -7.61 0.38
CA LEU A 31 15.07 -8.07 0.96
C LEU A 31 13.99 -8.24 -0.11
N SER A 32 13.88 -7.28 -1.03
CA SER A 32 12.92 -7.35 -2.15
C SER A 32 13.19 -8.57 -3.03
N ASN A 33 14.46 -8.86 -3.33
CA ASN A 33 14.85 -10.06 -4.09
C ASN A 33 14.49 -11.35 -3.35
N VAL A 34 14.70 -11.42 -2.03
CA VAL A 34 14.33 -12.58 -1.21
C VAL A 34 12.82 -12.81 -1.23
N LEU A 35 12.02 -11.76 -1.02
CA LEU A 35 10.55 -11.86 -1.03
C LEU A 35 10.01 -12.26 -2.41
N GLN A 36 10.60 -11.73 -3.49
CA GLN A 36 10.24 -12.11 -4.85
C GLN A 36 10.57 -13.59 -5.12
N GLY A 37 11.78 -14.04 -4.75
CA GLY A 37 12.17 -15.44 -4.88
C GLY A 37 11.28 -16.39 -4.08
N ALA A 38 10.85 -15.99 -2.87
CA ALA A 38 9.89 -16.75 -2.09
C ALA A 38 8.51 -16.84 -2.77
N GLY A 39 8.05 -15.75 -3.39
CA GLY A 39 6.84 -15.74 -4.22
C GLY A 39 6.92 -16.69 -5.41
N GLU A 40 8.04 -16.68 -6.14
CA GLU A 40 8.29 -17.62 -7.24
C GLU A 40 8.29 -19.08 -6.77
N LEU A 41 8.97 -19.35 -5.64
CA LEU A 41 9.01 -20.68 -5.04
C LEU A 41 7.61 -21.16 -4.67
N ARG A 42 6.80 -20.31 -4.00
CA ARG A 42 5.39 -20.58 -3.69
C ARG A 42 4.58 -20.84 -4.95
N ASN A 43 4.74 -20.03 -5.99
CA ASN A 43 3.97 -20.17 -7.23
C ASN A 43 4.30 -21.49 -7.96
N ARG A 44 5.56 -21.92 -7.95
CA ARG A 44 5.98 -23.18 -8.56
C ARG A 44 5.62 -24.41 -7.72
N ARG A 45 5.78 -24.32 -6.40
CA ARG A 45 5.71 -25.48 -5.50
C ARG A 45 4.42 -25.57 -4.69
N GLY A 46 3.53 -24.58 -4.73
CA GLY A 46 2.29 -24.56 -3.97
C GLY A 46 2.43 -23.98 -2.55
N ALA A 47 1.34 -23.96 -1.80
CA ALA A 47 1.30 -23.39 -0.45
C ALA A 47 1.40 -24.50 0.62
N GLY A 48 2.54 -24.61 1.29
CA GLY A 48 2.76 -25.41 2.52
C GLY A 48 2.74 -26.94 2.35
N HIS A 49 1.82 -27.47 1.54
CA HIS A 49 1.58 -28.90 1.34
C HIS A 49 2.11 -29.41 -0.01
N GLY A 50 2.78 -28.55 -0.78
CA GLY A 50 3.20 -28.85 -2.14
C GLY A 50 2.07 -28.74 -3.16
N ARG A 51 2.42 -28.70 -4.45
CA ARG A 51 1.51 -28.87 -5.59
C ARG A 51 1.56 -30.34 -5.99
N SER A 52 0.41 -30.96 -6.21
CA SER A 52 0.34 -32.37 -6.62
C SER A 52 1.22 -32.61 -7.86
N GLY A 53 2.11 -33.60 -7.78
CA GLY A 53 3.06 -33.95 -8.85
C GLY A 53 4.32 -33.06 -8.94
N ALA A 54 4.45 -32.01 -8.14
CA ALA A 54 5.66 -31.20 -8.08
C ALA A 54 6.67 -31.81 -7.09
N PRO A 55 7.98 -31.79 -7.40
CA PRO A 55 9.00 -32.17 -6.42
C PRO A 55 8.86 -31.31 -5.16
N LEU A 56 9.09 -31.91 -3.99
CA LEU A 56 9.16 -31.15 -2.75
C LEU A 56 10.42 -30.28 -2.72
N VAL A 57 10.36 -29.20 -1.95
CA VAL A 57 11.55 -28.41 -1.62
C VAL A 57 12.28 -29.17 -0.51
N ASP A 58 13.61 -29.18 -0.56
CA ASP A 58 14.42 -29.72 0.53
C ASP A 58 14.06 -29.03 1.87
N ASP A 59 13.93 -29.81 2.94
CA ASP A 59 13.47 -29.32 4.24
C ASP A 59 14.38 -28.22 4.81
N ALA A 60 15.69 -28.30 4.61
CA ALA A 60 16.62 -27.29 5.10
C ALA A 60 16.44 -25.98 4.32
N LEU A 61 16.30 -26.05 3.00
CA LEU A 61 16.00 -24.87 2.16
C LEU A 61 14.63 -24.25 2.47
N ALA A 62 13.62 -25.08 2.74
CA ALA A 62 12.29 -24.62 3.11
C ALA A 62 12.32 -23.86 4.45
N ARG A 63 13.01 -24.40 5.47
CA ARG A 63 13.18 -23.75 6.77
C ARG A 63 13.95 -22.45 6.67
N LEU A 64 15.05 -22.42 5.91
CA LEU A 64 15.83 -21.21 5.68
C LEU A 64 14.97 -20.11 5.02
N THR A 65 14.25 -20.47 3.95
CA THR A 65 13.38 -19.53 3.22
C THR A 65 12.27 -19.00 4.12
N ALA A 66 11.60 -19.89 4.86
CA ALA A 66 10.56 -19.48 5.81
C ALA A 66 11.11 -18.54 6.89
N GLY A 67 12.27 -18.83 7.48
CA GLY A 67 12.88 -17.98 8.50
C GLY A 67 13.21 -16.57 7.99
N LEU A 68 13.80 -16.48 6.79
CA LEU A 68 14.13 -15.20 6.14
C LEU A 68 12.87 -14.38 5.83
N VAL A 69 11.85 -15.03 5.26
CA VAL A 69 10.61 -14.35 4.83
C VAL A 69 9.77 -13.95 6.05
N MET A 70 9.65 -14.80 7.05
CA MET A 70 8.82 -14.52 8.24
C MET A 70 9.34 -13.31 9.01
N SER A 71 10.66 -13.20 9.17
CA SER A 71 11.26 -12.03 9.84
C SER A 71 10.92 -10.72 9.11
N ALA A 72 10.96 -10.74 7.78
CA ALA A 72 10.58 -9.60 6.95
C ALA A 72 9.09 -9.26 7.07
N VAL A 73 8.23 -10.27 7.05
CA VAL A 73 6.77 -10.09 7.14
C VAL A 73 6.37 -9.55 8.51
N VAL A 74 6.94 -10.08 9.60
CA VAL A 74 6.68 -9.61 10.97
C VAL A 74 7.03 -8.13 11.08
N TYR A 75 8.24 -7.73 10.66
CA TYR A 75 8.64 -6.33 10.68
C TYR A 75 7.68 -5.43 9.87
N LEU A 76 7.27 -5.88 8.67
CA LEU A 76 6.33 -5.10 7.85
C LEU A 76 4.94 -4.98 8.48
N CYS A 77 4.49 -6.00 9.20
CA CYS A 77 3.22 -5.97 9.96
C CYS A 77 3.32 -5.01 11.14
N GLU A 78 4.36 -5.09 11.95
CA GLU A 78 4.59 -4.20 13.11
C GLU A 78 4.60 -2.73 12.67
N ILE A 79 5.40 -2.40 11.64
CA ILE A 79 5.45 -1.03 11.11
C ILE A 79 4.11 -0.57 10.52
N TYR A 80 3.36 -1.48 9.90
CA TYR A 80 2.04 -1.14 9.39
C TYR A 80 1.05 -0.85 10.52
N GLU A 81 1.07 -1.65 11.58
CA GLU A 81 0.23 -1.46 12.77
C GLU A 81 0.58 -0.16 13.51
N ASP A 82 1.87 0.11 13.71
CA ASP A 82 2.35 1.37 14.31
C ASP A 82 1.87 2.59 13.52
N ARG A 83 1.95 2.53 12.19
CA ARG A 83 1.47 3.60 11.32
C ARG A 83 -0.04 3.76 11.35
N LEU A 84 -0.77 2.65 11.43
CA LEU A 84 -2.22 2.68 11.56
C LEU A 84 -2.63 3.32 12.90
N ALA A 85 -1.92 3.00 13.98
CA ALA A 85 -2.11 3.61 15.29
C ALA A 85 -1.77 5.11 15.28
N ALA A 86 -0.67 5.51 14.64
CA ALA A 86 -0.28 6.92 14.50
C ALA A 86 -1.24 7.72 13.60
N SER A 87 -1.87 7.07 12.61
CA SER A 87 -2.85 7.69 11.71
C SER A 87 -4.28 7.68 12.25
N ALA A 88 -4.50 7.14 13.46
CA ALA A 88 -5.80 7.21 14.12
C ALA A 88 -6.13 8.68 14.42
N PRO A 89 -7.33 9.17 14.03
CA PRO A 89 -7.67 10.56 14.22
C PRO A 89 -7.71 10.87 15.72
N SER A 90 -6.75 11.68 16.19
CA SER A 90 -6.88 12.39 17.46
C SER A 90 -8.17 13.20 17.40
N ALA A 91 -9.10 12.95 18.32
CA ALA A 91 -10.43 13.57 18.33
C ALA A 91 -10.41 15.11 18.50
N ASP A 92 -9.25 15.73 18.76
CA ASP A 92 -9.12 17.14 19.15
C ASP A 92 -8.16 17.99 18.28
N GLY A 93 -7.88 17.59 17.04
CA GLY A 93 -6.98 18.34 16.13
C GLY A 93 -7.70 19.33 15.21
N PRO A 94 -7.23 20.60 15.05
CA PRO A 94 -7.81 21.54 14.10
C PRO A 94 -7.62 21.04 12.66
N ALA A 95 -8.69 21.05 11.87
CA ALA A 95 -8.70 20.58 10.49
C ALA A 95 -7.69 21.36 9.63
N LEU A 96 -6.67 20.68 9.11
CA LEU A 96 -5.71 21.26 8.17
C LEU A 96 -6.41 21.56 6.82
N PRO A 97 -6.12 22.71 6.19
CA PRO A 97 -6.68 23.06 4.89
C PRO A 97 -6.12 22.14 3.81
N VAL A 98 -7.02 21.55 3.03
CA VAL A 98 -6.70 20.64 1.93
C VAL A 98 -6.24 21.48 0.71
N PRO A 99 -5.12 21.14 0.01
CA PRO A 99 -4.62 21.93 -1.10
C PRO A 99 -5.13 21.50 -2.48
N ALA A 100 -6.08 22.29 -3.03
CA ALA A 100 -6.27 22.75 -4.41
C ALA A 100 -6.14 21.77 -5.61
N MET A 101 -6.11 20.44 -5.41
CA MET A 101 -6.60 19.46 -6.40
C MET A 101 -8.05 19.03 -6.10
N GLU A 102 -8.66 19.58 -5.04
CA GLU A 102 -9.96 19.18 -4.50
C GLU A 102 -11.19 19.82 -5.19
N GLY A 103 -11.02 20.79 -6.09
CA GLY A 103 -12.17 21.55 -6.63
C GLY A 103 -13.09 20.75 -7.56
N GLN A 104 -12.69 19.57 -8.03
CA GLN A 104 -13.44 18.80 -9.03
C GLN A 104 -14.18 17.57 -8.47
N PHE A 105 -13.68 16.97 -7.39
CA PHE A 105 -14.26 15.74 -6.83
C PHE A 105 -15.01 16.07 -5.55
N VAL A 106 -16.34 16.04 -5.62
CA VAL A 106 -17.22 16.29 -4.48
C VAL A 106 -17.87 14.97 -4.06
N VAL A 107 -18.23 14.85 -2.78
CA VAL A 107 -19.07 13.73 -2.34
C VAL A 107 -20.38 13.75 -3.13
N GLY A 108 -20.72 12.60 -3.73
CA GLY A 108 -21.82 12.45 -4.67
C GLY A 108 -21.39 12.45 -6.15
N SER A 109 -20.15 12.84 -6.48
CA SER A 109 -19.63 12.80 -7.85
C SER A 109 -19.56 11.37 -8.38
N ILE A 110 -19.90 11.23 -9.66
CA ILE A 110 -19.72 10.00 -10.43
C ILE A 110 -18.33 10.01 -11.04
N VAL A 111 -17.57 8.96 -10.75
CA VAL A 111 -16.19 8.78 -11.17
C VAL A 111 -16.07 7.49 -11.97
N GLN A 112 -15.18 7.47 -12.95
CA GLN A 112 -14.82 6.28 -13.70
C GLN A 112 -13.38 5.88 -13.39
N HIS A 113 -13.22 4.64 -12.96
CA HIS A 113 -11.94 3.99 -12.72
C HIS A 113 -11.61 3.05 -13.88
N GLN A 114 -10.34 3.05 -14.32
CA GLN A 114 -9.89 2.18 -15.41
C GLN A 114 -10.18 0.68 -15.17
N THR A 115 -10.04 0.21 -13.93
CA THR A 115 -10.24 -1.21 -13.58
C THR A 115 -11.63 -1.51 -13.03
N PHE A 116 -12.25 -0.56 -12.34
CA PHE A 116 -13.47 -0.82 -11.56
C PHE A 116 -14.73 -0.23 -12.20
N GLY A 117 -14.59 0.44 -13.34
CA GLY A 117 -15.72 1.05 -14.04
C GLY A 117 -16.24 2.29 -13.31
N GLU A 118 -17.53 2.53 -13.47
CA GLU A 118 -18.21 3.69 -12.90
C GLU A 118 -18.57 3.46 -11.43
N GLY A 119 -18.51 4.52 -10.63
CA GLY A 119 -18.88 4.49 -9.23
C GLY A 119 -19.15 5.86 -8.66
N GLN A 120 -19.86 5.90 -7.54
CA GLN A 120 -20.20 7.12 -6.84
C GLN A 120 -19.26 7.35 -5.66
N LEU A 121 -18.69 8.55 -5.58
CA LEU A 121 -17.86 8.97 -4.46
C LEU A 121 -18.77 9.24 -3.24
N ILE A 122 -18.55 8.50 -2.16
CA ILE A 122 -19.35 8.59 -0.93
C ILE A 122 -18.61 9.27 0.23
N SER A 123 -17.28 9.39 0.15
CA SER A 123 -16.47 10.06 1.16
C SER A 123 -15.18 10.59 0.52
N LEU A 124 -14.75 11.77 0.96
CA LEU A 124 -13.44 12.35 0.67
C LEU A 124 -12.84 12.81 2.01
N ARG A 125 -11.65 12.33 2.33
CA ARG A 125 -10.92 12.70 3.56
C ARG A 125 -9.47 13.03 3.25
N ALA A 126 -8.98 14.13 3.80
CA ALA A 126 -7.56 14.45 3.82
C ALA A 126 -6.84 13.51 4.80
N THR A 127 -5.66 13.01 4.42
CA THR A 127 -4.76 12.27 5.31
C THR A 127 -3.33 12.73 5.05
N ASP A 128 -2.40 12.44 5.96
CA ASP A 128 -0.97 12.80 5.79
C ASP A 128 -0.33 12.16 4.55
N SER A 129 -0.88 11.02 4.10
CA SER A 129 -0.46 10.33 2.87
C SER A 129 -1.15 10.85 1.60
N GLY A 130 -2.00 11.87 1.72
CA GLY A 130 -2.80 12.45 0.65
C GLY A 130 -4.30 12.16 0.77
N PRO A 131 -5.14 12.74 -0.10
CA PRO A 131 -6.59 12.57 -0.02
C PRO A 131 -7.00 11.12 -0.30
N VAL A 132 -7.76 10.55 0.63
CA VAL A 132 -8.37 9.24 0.52
C VAL A 132 -9.85 9.41 0.22
N ILE A 133 -10.30 8.73 -0.82
CA ILE A 133 -11.70 8.68 -1.24
C ILE A 133 -12.27 7.31 -0.99
N GLU A 134 -13.58 7.26 -0.79
CA GLU A 134 -14.33 6.03 -0.83
C GLU A 134 -15.37 6.12 -1.94
N VAL A 135 -15.35 5.11 -2.80
CA VAL A 135 -16.20 5.03 -3.98
C VAL A 135 -16.97 3.72 -3.92
N VAL A 136 -18.27 3.77 -4.19
CA VAL A 136 -19.09 2.59 -4.41
C VAL A 136 -19.19 2.38 -5.91
N PHE A 137 -18.52 1.33 -6.40
CA PHE A 137 -18.54 0.94 -7.81
C PHE A 137 -19.70 -0.02 -8.08
N ASP A 138 -20.37 0.16 -9.22
CA ASP A 138 -21.58 -0.59 -9.57
C ASP A 138 -21.38 -2.12 -9.58
N HIS A 139 -20.19 -2.56 -9.99
CA HIS A 139 -19.86 -3.99 -10.12
C HIS A 139 -18.85 -4.50 -9.08
N HIS A 140 -18.26 -3.61 -8.27
CA HIS A 140 -17.15 -3.97 -7.37
C HIS A 140 -17.34 -3.52 -5.92
N GLY A 141 -18.49 -2.91 -5.60
CA GLY A 141 -18.84 -2.46 -4.26
C GLY A 141 -17.96 -1.33 -3.75
N ARG A 142 -17.89 -1.18 -2.43
CA ARG A 142 -17.16 -0.08 -1.77
C ARG A 142 -15.66 -0.31 -1.80
N LYS A 143 -14.91 0.68 -2.27
CA LYS A 143 -13.44 0.70 -2.29
C LYS A 143 -12.91 2.00 -1.69
N LYS A 144 -11.85 1.88 -0.89
CA LYS A 144 -11.10 3.00 -0.32
C LYS A 144 -9.81 3.17 -1.11
N LEU A 145 -9.60 4.34 -1.70
CA LEU A 145 -8.51 4.60 -2.66
C LEU A 145 -7.82 5.92 -2.33
N LEU A 146 -6.51 5.98 -2.53
CA LEU A 146 -5.76 7.25 -2.51
C LEU A 146 -6.00 7.97 -3.84
N LEU A 147 -6.57 9.17 -3.80
CA LEU A 147 -6.99 9.93 -4.99
C LEU A 147 -5.83 10.15 -5.98
N ARG A 148 -4.61 10.38 -5.47
CA ARG A 148 -3.40 10.58 -6.30
C ARG A 148 -2.92 9.32 -7.04
N GLN A 149 -3.32 8.14 -6.59
CA GLN A 149 -2.88 6.85 -7.14
C GLN A 149 -4.02 6.10 -7.83
N ALA A 150 -5.26 6.54 -7.61
CA ALA A 150 -6.43 6.00 -8.28
C ALA A 150 -6.50 6.61 -9.68
N SER A 151 -6.48 5.76 -10.70
CA SER A 151 -6.67 6.15 -12.10
C SER A 151 -8.15 6.53 -12.35
N LEU A 152 -8.59 7.61 -11.71
CA LEU A 152 -9.98 8.09 -11.72
C LEU A 152 -10.13 9.29 -12.65
N ARG A 153 -11.23 9.27 -13.39
CA ARG A 153 -11.72 10.41 -14.15
C ARG A 153 -13.07 10.83 -13.61
N LEU A 154 -13.29 12.13 -13.46
CA LEU A 154 -14.61 12.66 -13.15
C LEU A 154 -15.51 12.49 -14.38
N VAL A 155 -16.67 11.85 -14.20
CA VAL A 155 -17.68 11.70 -15.26
C VAL A 155 -18.76 12.77 -15.09
N ARG A 156 -19.24 12.95 -13.86
CA ARG A 156 -20.33 13.89 -13.56
C ARG A 156 -20.26 14.35 -12.11
N ASN A 157 -20.49 15.64 -11.88
CA ASN A 157 -20.72 16.17 -10.54
C ASN A 157 -22.18 16.04 -10.11
N PRO A 158 -22.46 15.93 -8.80
CA PRO A 158 -23.82 15.91 -8.32
C PRO A 158 -24.52 17.23 -8.69
N PRO A 159 -25.82 17.22 -9.03
CA PRO A 159 -26.54 18.44 -9.35
C PRO A 159 -26.57 19.36 -8.12
N GLY A 160 -25.92 20.53 -8.20
CA GLY A 160 -25.91 21.52 -7.11
C GLY A 160 -24.57 22.18 -6.78
N PHE A 161 -23.52 21.95 -7.58
CA PHE A 161 -22.22 22.64 -7.51
C PHE A 161 -21.85 23.25 -8.87
#